data_AF-A0A7V1V6D2-F1
#
_entry.id   AF-A0A7V1V6D2-F1
#
_cell.length_a   1.000
_cell.length_b   1.000
_cell.length_c   1.000
_cell.angle_alpha   90.00
_cell.angle_beta   90.00
_cell.angle_gamma   90.00
#
_symmetry.space_group_name_H-M   'P 1'
#
loop_
_entity.id
_entity.type
_entity.pdbx_description
1 polymer ?
#
loop_
_entity_poly.entity_id
_entity_poly.type
_entity_poly.pdbx_seq_one_letter_code
_entity_poly.pdbx_strand_id
1 'polypeptide(L)'
;MSDATRRRPGSRHEHRWADPRRWKTAWPTFLLALAVLAPGPDAVAGDQASSTLQRAKMFLAAADYRRAIEACQREVQERPSAASYVYLTYVYHALDAYLEHLAKTDRWVSVEHVYLNLASNGVQDLVDQPTVLARIAKELIQGSAQQQADITAAMANRLDQPATARLWLQQTDWRKAKPDGWWAAPPDAWGW
;
A
#
# COMPACT_ATOMS: atom_id res chain seq x y z
N MET A 1 -7.39 -57.13 -35.08
CA MET A 1 -8.39 -57.80 -35.94
C MET A 1 -9.62 -56.90 -35.91
N SER A 2 -9.72 -55.89 -36.77
CA SER A 2 -10.21 -55.98 -38.17
C SER A 2 -11.67 -56.46 -38.16
N ASP A 3 -12.68 -55.81 -38.74
CA ASP A 3 -12.65 -54.85 -39.83
C ASP A 3 -14.03 -54.19 -40.04
N ALA A 4 -13.98 -52.99 -40.63
CA ALA A 4 -14.82 -52.48 -41.71
C ALA A 4 -16.36 -52.36 -41.66
N THR A 5 -16.77 -51.09 -41.79
CA THR A 5 -17.68 -50.52 -42.84
C THR A 5 -19.19 -50.79 -42.73
N ARG A 6 -20.15 -49.96 -43.16
CA ARG A 6 -20.32 -48.82 -44.10
C ARG A 6 -21.81 -48.38 -43.88
N ARG A 7 -22.29 -47.13 -43.89
CA ARG A 7 -22.52 -46.19 -45.02
C ARG A 7 -23.47 -45.08 -44.48
N ARG A 8 -23.20 -43.80 -44.82
CA ARG A 8 -24.18 -42.66 -44.91
C ARG A 8 -25.12 -42.86 -46.15
N PRO A 9 -26.20 -42.09 -46.48
CA PRO A 9 -26.40 -40.62 -46.32
C PRO A 9 -27.85 -40.05 -46.27
N GLY A 10 -27.97 -38.70 -46.23
CA GLY A 10 -29.11 -37.88 -46.71
C GLY A 10 -30.28 -37.75 -45.72
N SER A 11 -31.03 -36.65 -45.57
CA SER A 11 -31.29 -35.45 -46.38
C SER A 11 -31.95 -34.40 -45.44
N ARG A 12 -31.37 -33.22 -45.23
CA ARG A 12 -31.80 -31.94 -45.82
C ARG A 12 -33.33 -31.80 -45.99
N HIS A 13 -33.97 -31.10 -45.06
CA HIS A 13 -35.16 -30.28 -45.35
C HIS A 13 -34.88 -28.83 -44.95
N GLU A 14 -34.66 -28.03 -45.99
CA GLU A 14 -34.66 -26.58 -45.97
C GLU A 14 -36.12 -26.10 -46.09
N HIS A 15 -36.56 -25.24 -45.16
CA HIS A 15 -37.59 -24.23 -45.40
C HIS A 15 -37.07 -22.97 -44.68
N ARG A 16 -36.33 -22.07 -45.35
CA ARG A 16 -36.69 -21.18 -46.48
C ARG A 16 -37.72 -20.11 -46.05
N TRP A 17 -37.16 -19.03 -45.51
CA TRP A 17 -37.52 -17.58 -45.58
C TRP A 17 -38.99 -17.14 -45.46
N ALA A 18 -39.25 -16.19 -44.56
CA ALA A 18 -39.72 -14.85 -44.92
C ALA A 18 -39.70 -13.89 -43.72
N ASP A 19 -38.93 -12.81 -43.91
CA ASP A 19 -38.74 -11.61 -43.11
C ASP A 19 -39.89 -10.60 -43.39
N PRO A 20 -39.70 -9.29 -43.17
CA PRO A 20 -39.97 -8.44 -42.01
C PRO A 20 -41.31 -7.68 -42.13
N ARG A 21 -41.81 -7.07 -41.04
CA ARG A 21 -42.49 -5.75 -41.09
C ARG A 21 -42.87 -5.20 -39.70
N ARG A 22 -42.19 -4.11 -39.36
CA ARG A 22 -42.77 -2.80 -39.03
C ARG A 22 -43.68 -2.68 -37.80
N TRP A 23 -43.13 -2.04 -36.77
CA TRP A 23 -43.80 -0.91 -36.12
C TRP A 23 -42.74 0.10 -35.68
N LYS A 24 -42.79 1.26 -36.34
CA LYS A 24 -42.09 2.50 -35.99
C LYS A 24 -43.11 3.35 -35.23
N THR A 25 -42.69 3.97 -34.12
CA THR A 25 -43.04 5.34 -33.66
C THR A 25 -42.58 5.50 -32.20
N ALA A 26 -41.48 6.20 -31.94
CA ALA A 26 -41.42 7.64 -31.54
C ALA A 26 -41.58 7.79 -30.01
N TRP A 27 -40.48 7.91 -29.24
CA TRP A 27 -39.85 9.16 -28.72
C TRP A 27 -40.72 9.89 -27.67
N PRO A 28 -40.16 10.29 -26.51
CA PRO A 28 -39.08 11.28 -26.52
C PRO A 28 -37.89 11.03 -25.59
N THR A 29 -36.75 11.47 -26.12
CA THR A 29 -35.57 12.00 -25.46
C THR A 29 -35.92 12.94 -24.30
N PHE A 30 -35.56 12.53 -23.08
CA PHE A 30 -35.34 13.47 -21.97
C PHE A 30 -33.85 13.76 -21.89
N LEU A 31 -33.45 14.86 -22.51
CA LEU A 31 -32.15 15.51 -22.28
C LEU A 31 -32.21 16.19 -20.91
N LEU A 32 -31.71 15.53 -19.87
CA LEU A 32 -31.31 16.20 -18.64
C LEU A 32 -29.80 16.41 -18.69
N ALA A 33 -29.38 17.55 -19.24
CA ALA A 33 -28.02 18.04 -19.12
C ALA A 33 -27.80 18.51 -17.67
N LEU A 34 -27.47 17.57 -16.79
CA LEU A 34 -26.82 17.90 -15.53
C LEU A 34 -25.33 18.05 -15.85
N ALA A 35 -24.90 19.26 -16.19
CA ALA A 35 -23.49 19.61 -16.18
C ALA A 35 -23.03 19.60 -14.71
N VAL A 36 -22.75 18.41 -14.17
CA VAL A 36 -21.90 18.26 -13.01
C VAL A 36 -20.55 18.81 -13.46
N LEU A 37 -20.20 19.97 -12.93
CA LEU A 37 -18.84 20.49 -12.96
C LEU A 37 -17.99 19.49 -12.16
N ALA A 38 -17.58 18.41 -12.80
CA ALA A 38 -16.68 17.44 -12.22
C ALA A 38 -15.38 18.22 -11.94
N PRO A 39 -14.95 18.38 -10.67
CA PRO A 39 -13.59 18.82 -10.44
C PRO A 39 -12.68 17.84 -11.19
N GLY A 40 -11.72 18.37 -11.94
CA GLY A 40 -10.78 17.54 -12.68
C GLY A 40 -10.19 16.45 -11.75
N PRO A 41 -9.85 15.26 -12.29
CA PRO A 41 -9.36 14.13 -11.50
C PRO A 41 -8.14 14.48 -10.63
N ASP A 42 -7.43 15.57 -10.95
CA ASP A 42 -6.27 16.07 -10.22
C ASP A 42 -6.59 16.66 -8.83
N ALA A 43 -7.78 17.28 -8.66
CA ALA A 43 -8.14 17.94 -7.40
C ALA A 43 -8.59 16.93 -6.33
N VAL A 44 -9.30 15.88 -6.73
CA VAL A 44 -9.75 14.82 -5.81
C VAL A 44 -8.58 13.90 -5.43
N ALA A 45 -7.68 13.62 -6.37
CA ALA A 45 -6.49 12.80 -6.10
C ALA A 45 -5.47 13.48 -5.17
N GLY A 46 -5.34 14.82 -5.24
CA GLY A 46 -4.47 15.57 -4.32
C GLY A 46 -4.94 15.56 -2.87
N ASP A 47 -6.26 15.68 -2.66
CA ASP A 47 -6.87 15.71 -1.33
C ASP A 47 -6.89 14.31 -0.67
N GLN A 48 -7.16 13.26 -1.46
CA GLN A 48 -7.11 11.87 -0.99
C GLN A 48 -5.68 11.40 -0.67
N ALA A 49 -4.67 11.84 -1.42
CA ALA A 49 -3.26 11.53 -1.17
C ALA A 49 -2.74 12.11 0.15
N SER A 50 -3.04 13.41 0.38
CA SER A 50 -2.78 14.06 1.67
C SER A 50 -3.50 13.32 2.81
N SER A 51 -4.72 12.81 2.56
CA SER A 51 -5.45 12.02 3.55
C SER A 51 -4.78 10.67 3.86
N THR A 52 -4.10 10.03 2.91
CA THR A 52 -3.43 8.75 3.11
C THR A 52 -2.15 8.89 3.91
N LEU A 53 -1.31 9.87 3.60
CA LEU A 53 -0.13 10.18 4.41
C LEU A 53 -0.50 10.68 5.81
N GLN A 54 -1.59 11.46 5.94
CA GLN A 54 -2.10 11.86 7.25
C GLN A 54 -2.57 10.65 8.07
N ARG A 55 -3.23 9.66 7.45
CA ARG A 55 -3.56 8.39 8.11
C ARG A 55 -2.31 7.63 8.54
N ALA A 56 -1.29 7.57 7.68
CA ALA A 56 -0.03 6.93 8.03
C ALA A 56 0.62 7.59 9.25
N LYS A 57 0.58 8.93 9.36
CA LYS A 57 1.03 9.68 10.53
C LYS A 57 0.25 9.33 11.79
N MET A 58 -1.08 9.23 11.70
CA MET A 58 -1.92 8.80 12.82
C MET A 58 -1.58 7.37 13.28
N PHE A 59 -1.37 6.43 12.35
CA PHE A 59 -0.96 5.06 12.70
C PHE A 59 0.44 5.01 13.32
N LEU A 60 1.37 5.82 12.82
CA LEU A 60 2.72 5.94 13.38
C LEU A 60 2.69 6.44 14.83
N ALA A 61 1.88 7.47 15.11
CA ALA A 61 1.70 7.99 16.46
C ALA A 61 1.10 6.95 17.43
N ALA A 62 0.32 6.01 16.91
CA ALA A 62 -0.24 4.89 17.66
C ALA A 62 0.70 3.66 17.74
N ALA A 63 1.91 3.74 17.19
CA ALA A 63 2.83 2.62 17.01
C ALA A 63 2.25 1.42 16.22
N ASP A 64 1.23 1.66 15.37
CA ASP A 64 0.66 0.67 14.46
C ASP A 64 1.41 0.68 13.12
N TYR A 65 2.64 0.15 13.15
CA TYR A 65 3.54 0.19 12.00
C TYR A 65 3.02 -0.60 10.80
N ARG A 66 2.23 -1.66 10.99
CA ARG A 66 1.60 -2.38 9.88
C ARG A 66 0.67 -1.46 9.10
N ARG A 67 -0.29 -0.82 9.78
CA ARG A 67 -1.24 0.09 9.11
C ARG A 67 -0.55 1.32 8.54
N ALA A 68 0.51 1.82 9.19
CA ALA A 68 1.32 2.90 8.66
C ALA A 68 1.98 2.50 7.33
N ILE A 69 2.61 1.32 7.27
CA ILE A 69 3.25 0.79 6.05
C ILE A 69 2.20 0.57 4.95
N GLU A 70 1.07 -0.07 5.27
CA GLU A 70 -0.02 -0.31 4.29
C GLU A 70 -0.57 0.99 3.70
N ALA A 71 -0.76 2.02 4.52
CA ALA A 71 -1.19 3.34 4.05
C ALA A 71 -0.13 3.95 3.10
N CYS A 72 1.15 3.89 3.46
CA CYS A 72 2.23 4.41 2.63
C CYS A 72 2.38 3.64 1.31
N GLN A 73 2.27 2.30 1.35
CA GLN A 73 2.32 1.46 0.16
C GLN A 73 1.17 1.76 -0.80
N ARG A 74 -0.02 2.05 -0.26
CA ARG A 74 -1.17 2.49 -1.06
C ARG A 74 -0.90 3.83 -1.73
N GLU A 75 -0.38 4.80 -0.98
CA GLU A 75 -0.01 6.11 -1.53
C GLU A 75 1.00 5.98 -2.67
N VAL A 76 2.03 5.15 -2.49
CA VAL A 76 3.05 4.89 -3.52
C VAL A 76 2.43 4.24 -4.77
N GLN A 77 1.45 3.35 -4.61
CA GLN A 77 0.75 2.70 -5.72
C GLN A 77 -0.18 3.66 -6.47
N GLU A 78 -0.91 4.51 -5.76
CA GLU A 78 -1.89 5.43 -6.34
C GLU A 78 -1.21 6.67 -6.94
N ARG A 79 -0.19 7.21 -6.26
CA ARG A 79 0.53 8.43 -6.64
C ARG A 79 2.03 8.32 -6.30
N PRO A 80 2.82 7.59 -7.12
CA PRO A 80 4.25 7.47 -6.91
C PRO A 80 4.93 8.85 -7.00
N SER A 81 5.66 9.22 -5.96
CA SER A 81 6.42 10.46 -5.89
C SER A 81 7.63 10.29 -4.98
N ALA A 82 8.65 11.13 -5.13
CA ALA A 82 9.79 11.11 -4.21
C ALA A 82 9.35 11.30 -2.75
N ALA A 83 8.36 12.16 -2.50
CA ALA A 83 7.80 12.37 -1.16
C ALA A 83 7.15 11.11 -0.58
N SER A 84 6.33 10.40 -1.35
CA SER A 84 5.66 9.17 -0.86
C SER A 84 6.64 8.03 -0.60
N TYR A 85 7.67 7.89 -1.44
CA TYR A 85 8.76 6.93 -1.17
C TYR A 85 9.61 7.33 0.04
N VAL A 86 9.97 8.60 0.20
CA VAL A 86 10.72 9.08 1.39
C VAL A 86 9.93 8.85 2.67
N TYR A 87 8.60 9.08 2.65
CA TYR A 87 7.76 8.79 3.81
C TYR A 87 7.74 7.29 4.13
N LEU A 88 7.62 6.43 3.12
CA LEU A 88 7.67 4.99 3.32
C LEU A 88 9.03 4.55 3.89
N THR A 89 10.15 5.07 3.37
CA THR A 89 11.49 4.85 3.94
C THR A 89 11.56 5.33 5.39
N TYR A 90 10.95 6.48 5.70
CA TYR A 90 10.89 7.01 7.06
C TYR A 90 10.20 6.05 8.03
N VAL A 91 9.05 5.48 7.63
CA VAL A 91 8.29 4.52 8.45
C VAL A 91 9.12 3.28 8.75
N TYR A 92 9.88 2.75 7.78
CA TYR A 92 10.78 1.61 8.02
C TYR A 92 11.89 1.93 9.02
N HIS A 93 12.54 3.09 8.88
CA HIS A 93 13.53 3.50 9.87
C HIS A 93 12.91 3.77 11.25
N ALA A 94 11.68 4.29 11.30
CA ALA A 94 10.98 4.54 12.54
C ALA A 94 10.63 3.22 13.26
N LEU A 95 10.24 2.19 12.51
CA LEU A 95 10.02 0.84 13.03
C LEU A 95 11.31 0.28 13.68
N ASP A 96 12.43 0.37 12.98
CA ASP A 96 13.74 -0.04 13.51
C ASP A 96 14.10 0.69 14.81
N ALA A 97 13.99 2.02 14.83
CA ALA A 97 14.29 2.81 16.02
C ALA A 97 13.32 2.56 17.19
N TYR A 98 12.04 2.28 16.91
CA TYR A 98 11.08 1.90 17.94
C TYR A 98 11.41 0.53 18.54
N LEU A 99 11.78 -0.46 17.72
CA LEU A 99 12.24 -1.76 18.20
C LEU A 99 13.49 -1.63 19.08
N GLU A 100 14.43 -0.76 18.70
CA GLU A 100 15.61 -0.47 19.51
C GLU A 100 15.24 0.22 20.84
N HIS A 101 14.28 1.15 20.83
CA HIS A 101 13.76 1.78 22.04
C HIS A 101 13.12 0.75 22.99
N LEU A 102 12.29 -0.16 22.46
CA LEU A 102 11.67 -1.23 23.25
C LEU A 102 12.71 -2.18 23.83
N ALA A 103 13.72 -2.58 23.06
CA ALA A 103 14.80 -3.42 23.53
C ALA A 103 15.63 -2.74 24.63
N LYS A 104 15.99 -1.46 24.46
CA LYS A 104 16.72 -0.67 25.46
C LYS A 104 15.96 -0.48 26.77
N THR A 105 14.62 -0.45 26.70
CA THR A 105 13.74 -0.32 27.87
C THR A 105 13.28 -1.67 28.43
N ASP A 106 13.90 -2.77 28.00
CA ASP A 106 13.60 -4.15 28.42
C ASP A 106 12.15 -4.59 28.15
N ARG A 107 11.48 -3.96 27.18
CA ARG A 107 10.08 -4.21 26.81
C ARG A 107 9.95 -5.31 25.76
N TRP A 108 10.52 -6.49 26.02
CA TRP A 108 10.55 -7.61 25.07
C TRP A 108 9.17 -8.13 24.64
N VAL A 109 8.18 -8.10 25.54
CA VAL A 109 6.79 -8.46 25.20
C VAL A 109 6.21 -7.49 24.16
N SER A 110 6.57 -6.21 24.22
CA SER A 110 6.12 -5.23 23.21
C SER A 110 6.78 -5.47 21.86
N VAL A 111 8.03 -5.95 21.82
CA VAL A 111 8.72 -6.34 20.58
C VAL A 111 8.00 -7.52 19.92
N GLU A 112 7.61 -8.52 20.70
CA GLU A 112 6.84 -9.67 20.22
C GLU A 112 5.48 -9.24 19.66
N HIS A 113 4.76 -8.33 20.33
CA HIS A 113 3.51 -7.80 19.80
C HIS A 113 3.68 -7.08 18.46
N VAL A 114 4.77 -6.33 18.27
CA VAL A 114 5.08 -5.71 16.98
C VAL A 114 5.31 -6.78 15.91
N TYR A 115 6.05 -7.84 16.24
CA TYR A 115 6.25 -8.97 15.33
C TYR A 115 4.93 -9.64 14.94
N LEU A 116 4.11 -10.02 15.92
CA LEU A 116 2.83 -10.65 15.68
C LEU A 116 1.93 -9.74 14.83
N ASN A 117 1.87 -8.44 15.14
CA ASN A 117 1.09 -7.48 14.36
C ASN A 117 1.54 -7.45 12.90
N LEU A 118 2.84 -7.40 12.62
CA LEU A 118 3.40 -7.41 11.26
C LEU A 118 3.21 -8.77 10.55
N ALA A 119 3.24 -9.88 11.31
CA ALA A 119 3.16 -11.24 10.79
C ALA A 119 1.73 -11.78 10.61
N SER A 120 0.70 -11.07 11.11
CA SER A 120 -0.71 -11.53 11.22
C SER A 120 -1.46 -11.84 9.91
N ASN A 121 -0.78 -12.17 8.82
CA ASN A 121 -1.34 -13.01 7.74
C ASN A 121 -1.04 -14.51 7.94
N GLY A 122 -0.37 -14.91 9.02
CA GLY A 122 -0.12 -16.30 9.39
C GLY A 122 -0.32 -16.53 10.88
N VAL A 123 -1.29 -17.36 11.23
CA VAL A 123 -1.52 -17.82 12.61
C VAL A 123 -0.33 -18.67 13.04
N GLN A 124 0.47 -18.19 13.98
CA GLN A 124 1.33 -19.05 14.78
C GLN A 124 1.08 -18.76 16.26
N ASP A 125 0.32 -19.67 16.87
CA ASP A 125 0.34 -19.94 18.29
C ASP A 125 1.68 -20.63 18.60
N LEU A 126 2.54 -19.97 19.37
CA LEU A 126 3.73 -20.61 19.92
C LEU A 126 4.03 -20.01 21.30
N VAL A 127 3.45 -20.68 22.29
CA VAL A 127 3.85 -20.58 23.70
C VAL A 127 5.23 -21.24 23.82
N ASP A 128 6.29 -20.43 23.95
CA ASP A 128 7.48 -20.71 24.74
C ASP A 128 8.33 -19.44 24.95
N GLN A 129 9.13 -19.44 26.02
CA GLN A 129 9.74 -18.28 26.70
C GLN A 129 10.04 -17.00 25.86
N PRO A 130 9.55 -15.81 26.28
CA PRO A 130 9.45 -14.61 25.45
C PRO A 130 10.78 -13.97 25.03
N THR A 131 11.91 -14.24 25.71
CA THR A 131 13.15 -13.48 25.48
C THR A 131 13.94 -13.91 24.25
N VAL A 132 13.93 -15.19 23.89
CA VAL A 132 14.70 -15.69 22.73
C VAL A 132 13.95 -15.38 21.43
N LEU A 133 12.63 -15.60 21.42
CA LEU A 133 11.80 -15.28 20.26
C LEU A 133 11.76 -13.78 20.00
N ALA A 134 11.62 -12.93 21.03
CA ALA A 134 11.60 -11.48 20.84
C ALA A 134 12.90 -10.93 20.23
N ARG A 135 14.06 -11.49 20.60
CA ARG A 135 15.35 -11.10 20.00
C ARG A 135 15.44 -11.54 18.54
N ILE A 136 15.08 -12.78 18.22
CA ILE A 136 15.05 -13.26 16.83
C ILE A 136 14.07 -12.44 16.00
N ALA A 137 12.87 -12.19 16.53
CA ALA A 137 11.84 -11.37 15.91
C ALA A 137 12.33 -9.96 15.62
N LYS A 138 13.03 -9.33 16.58
CA LYS A 138 13.68 -8.03 16.39
C LYS A 138 14.62 -8.07 15.19
N GLU A 139 15.59 -9.00 15.16
CA GLU A 139 16.57 -9.09 14.08
C GLU A 139 15.93 -9.36 12.71
N LEU A 140 14.91 -10.23 12.65
CA LEU A 140 14.17 -10.51 11.42
C LEU A 140 13.43 -9.26 10.90
N ILE A 141 12.75 -8.53 11.80
CA ILE A 141 12.06 -7.30 11.42
C ILE A 141 13.07 -6.24 10.99
N GLN A 142 14.16 -6.04 11.74
CA GLN A 142 15.18 -5.05 11.43
C GLN A 142 15.84 -5.32 10.07
N GLY A 143 16.21 -6.57 9.79
CA GLY A 143 16.77 -6.96 8.49
C GLY A 143 15.79 -6.68 7.33
N SER A 144 14.51 -7.04 7.50
CA SER A 144 13.50 -6.78 6.47
C SER A 144 13.22 -5.28 6.29
N ALA A 145 13.08 -4.54 7.40
CA ALA A 145 12.84 -3.10 7.38
C ALA A 145 14.00 -2.35 6.73
N GLN A 146 15.25 -2.74 7.02
CA GLN A 146 16.43 -2.16 6.39
C GLN A 146 16.43 -2.42 4.87
N GLN A 147 16.17 -3.65 4.45
CA GLN A 147 16.11 -3.99 3.03
C GLN A 147 15.02 -3.18 2.31
N GLN A 148 13.83 -3.05 2.90
CA GLN A 148 12.74 -2.27 2.32
C GLN A 148 13.03 -0.76 2.33
N ALA A 149 13.70 -0.25 3.36
CA ALA A 149 14.15 1.13 3.42
C ALA A 149 15.15 1.43 2.28
N ASP A 150 16.11 0.54 2.03
CA ASP A 150 17.09 0.71 0.96
C ASP A 150 16.44 0.73 -0.43
N ILE A 151 15.50 -0.19 -0.68
CA ILE A 151 14.75 -0.24 -1.95
C ILE A 151 13.94 1.05 -2.14
N THR A 152 13.19 1.47 -1.12
CA THR A 152 12.32 2.64 -1.22
C THR A 152 13.11 3.95 -1.31
N ALA A 153 14.25 4.05 -0.63
CA ALA A 153 15.17 5.18 -0.73
C ALA A 153 15.76 5.30 -2.14
N ALA A 154 16.17 4.17 -2.73
CA ALA A 154 16.65 4.15 -4.11
C ALA A 154 15.57 4.59 -5.11
N MET A 155 14.31 4.17 -4.89
CA MET A 155 13.17 4.58 -5.71
C MET A 155 12.87 6.08 -5.59
N ALA A 156 12.94 6.65 -4.39
CA ALA A 156 12.78 8.10 -4.18
C ALA A 156 13.81 8.91 -4.98
N ASN A 157 15.09 8.54 -4.84
CA ASN A 157 16.20 9.17 -5.58
C ASN A 157 16.02 9.09 -7.09
N ARG A 158 15.54 7.94 -7.59
CA ARG A 158 15.32 7.73 -9.02
C ARG A 158 14.22 8.64 -9.58
N LEU A 159 13.22 8.98 -8.77
CA LEU A 159 12.11 9.83 -9.18
C LEU A 159 12.48 11.32 -9.15
N ASP A 160 13.06 11.78 -8.05
CA ASP A 160 13.48 13.18 -7.88
C ASP A 160 14.57 13.27 -6.81
N GLN A 161 15.82 13.24 -7.25
CA GLN A 161 16.99 13.30 -6.37
C GLN A 161 17.08 14.64 -5.60
N PRO A 162 16.92 15.83 -6.23
CA PRO A 162 16.92 17.10 -5.49
C PRO A 162 15.84 17.18 -4.40
N ALA A 163 14.60 16.77 -4.68
CA ALA A 163 13.54 16.76 -3.69
C ALA A 163 13.83 15.77 -2.56
N THR A 164 14.32 14.57 -2.90
CA THR A 164 14.71 13.54 -1.93
C THR A 164 15.81 14.03 -0.99
N ALA A 165 16.86 14.65 -1.52
CA ALA A 165 17.96 15.21 -0.72
C ALA A 165 17.48 16.27 0.28
N ARG A 166 16.56 17.15 -0.13
CA ARG A 166 15.94 18.15 0.76
C ARG A 166 15.15 17.49 1.89
N LEU A 167 14.34 16.48 1.59
CA LEU A 167 13.55 15.78 2.59
C LEU A 167 14.43 15.00 3.58
N TRP A 168 15.52 14.38 3.11
CA TRP A 168 16.49 13.70 3.97
C TRP A 168 17.24 14.64 4.90
N LEU A 169 17.56 15.86 4.45
CA LEU A 169 18.14 16.88 5.33
C LEU A 169 17.16 17.21 6.46
N GLN A 170 15.89 17.45 6.13
CA GLN A 170 14.84 17.72 7.12
C GLN A 170 14.66 16.55 8.11
N GLN A 171 14.69 15.31 7.62
CA GLN A 171 14.65 14.12 8.47
C GLN A 171 15.86 14.02 9.39
N THR A 172 17.05 14.34 8.89
CA THR A 172 18.29 14.33 9.68
C THR A 172 18.21 15.36 10.81
N ASP A 173 17.74 16.56 10.50
CA ASP A 173 17.57 17.62 11.50
C ASP A 173 16.49 17.27 12.53
N TRP A 174 15.39 16.64 12.09
CA TRP A 174 14.35 16.13 12.98
C TRP A 174 14.87 15.09 13.97
N ARG A 175 15.66 14.12 13.49
CA ARG A 175 16.27 13.09 14.34
C ARG A 175 17.22 13.68 15.37
N LYS A 176 18.00 14.69 14.99
CA LYS A 176 18.89 15.42 15.90
C LYS A 176 18.10 16.19 16.95
N ALA A 177 16.97 16.79 16.58
CA ALA A 177 16.12 17.55 17.49
C ALA A 177 15.33 16.65 18.48
N LYS A 178 15.04 15.40 18.10
CA LYS A 178 14.22 14.46 18.88
C LYS A 178 14.88 13.07 19.02
N PRO A 179 16.03 12.95 19.70
CA PRO A 179 16.83 11.72 19.70
C PRO A 179 16.06 10.49 20.22
N ASP A 180 15.21 10.64 21.23
CA ASP A 180 14.52 9.51 21.89
C ASP A 180 13.10 9.24 21.38
N GLY A 181 12.58 10.04 20.46
CA GLY A 181 11.16 9.99 20.10
C GLY A 181 10.83 10.35 18.66
N TRP A 182 11.82 10.61 17.80
CA TRP A 182 11.58 10.94 16.40
C TRP A 182 10.76 9.87 15.67
N TRP A 183 10.90 8.59 16.06
CA TRP A 183 10.20 7.46 15.46
C TRP A 183 8.66 7.50 15.63
N ALA A 184 8.13 8.35 16.52
CA ALA A 184 6.68 8.44 16.77
C ALA A 184 5.94 9.36 15.78
N ALA A 185 6.64 10.27 15.10
CA ALA A 185 6.02 11.24 14.19
C ALA A 185 7.01 11.71 13.11
N PRO A 186 6.57 11.98 11.87
CA PRO A 186 7.42 12.55 10.83
C PRO A 186 7.80 14.00 11.13
N PRO A 187 8.80 14.58 10.43
CA PRO A 187 9.12 16.00 10.51
C PRO A 187 7.92 16.90 10.19
N ASP A 188 7.64 17.88 11.05
CA ASP A 188 6.55 18.84 10.85
C ASP A 188 6.71 19.65 9.54
N ALA A 189 7.95 19.87 9.13
CA ALA A 189 8.31 20.58 7.90
C ALA A 189 7.81 19.90 6.61
N TRP A 190 7.39 18.64 6.68
CA TRP A 190 6.83 17.92 5.55
C TRP A 190 5.38 18.33 5.24
N GLY A 191 4.65 18.87 6.22
CA GLY A 191 3.33 19.47 6.01
C GLY A 191 2.20 18.49 5.70
N TRP A 192 2.35 17.23 6.10
CA TRP A 192 1.33 16.18 5.95
C TRP A 192 0.63 15.88 7.28
#